data_AF-A0A7C4BQP1-F1
#
_entry.id   AF-A0A7C4BQP1-F1
#
_cell.length_a   1.000
_cell.length_b   1.000
_cell.length_c   1.000
_cell.angle_alpha   90.00
_cell.angle_beta   90.00
_cell.angle_gamma   90.00
#
_symmetry.space_group_name_H-M   'P 1'
#
loop_
_entity.id
_entity.type
_entity.pdbx_description
1 polymer ?
#
loop_
_entity_poly.entity_id
_entity_poly.type
_entity_poly.pdbx_seq_one_letter_code
_entity_poly.pdbx_strand_id
1 'polypeptide(L)'
;MNNLININDYDKEIARIAWKLCCGDPFLAEELQSEMYITILSTKTVKDKAFHLKEAKCRAIDYLRSRRRNYSYASVFKHISLEAMDEAGFQIDTDGNLYYPDEQSKKYMTSNFNDKF
;
A
#
# COMPACT_ATOMS: atom_id res chain seq x y z
N MET A 1 -16.32 24.37 -15.60
CA MET A 1 -15.03 24.59 -16.29
C MET A 1 -14.09 23.48 -15.84
N ASN A 2 -13.74 22.56 -16.74
CA ASN A 2 -12.77 21.50 -16.42
C ASN A 2 -11.38 22.03 -16.76
N ASN A 3 -10.74 22.70 -15.80
CA ASN A 3 -9.33 23.03 -15.92
C ASN A 3 -8.54 21.73 -15.77
N LEU A 4 -8.11 21.13 -16.89
CA LEU A 4 -7.21 19.98 -16.84
C LEU A 4 -5.91 20.43 -16.17
N ILE A 5 -5.57 19.77 -15.05
CA ILE A 5 -4.25 19.89 -14.44
C ILE A 5 -3.26 19.18 -15.37
N ASN A 6 -2.35 19.93 -15.99
CA ASN A 6 -1.26 19.36 -16.76
C ASN A 6 -0.20 18.79 -15.81
N ILE A 7 -0.14 17.47 -15.69
CA ILE A 7 0.81 16.77 -14.79
C ILE A 7 2.26 17.09 -15.13
N ASN A 8 2.59 17.20 -16.42
CA ASN A 8 3.95 17.37 -16.92
C ASN A 8 4.63 18.65 -16.38
N ASP A 9 3.84 19.64 -15.98
CA ASP A 9 4.34 20.87 -15.35
C ASP A 9 4.93 20.60 -13.95
N TYR A 10 4.60 19.48 -13.30
CA TYR A 10 4.98 19.14 -11.92
C TYR A 10 6.13 18.12 -11.83
N ASP A 11 6.37 17.32 -12.87
CA ASP A 11 7.32 16.18 -12.88
C ASP A 11 8.69 16.53 -12.28
N LYS A 12 9.30 17.63 -12.73
CA LYS A 12 10.64 18.04 -12.29
C LYS A 12 10.69 18.34 -10.80
N GLU A 13 9.68 19.01 -10.26
CA GLU A 13 9.59 19.27 -8.83
C GLU A 13 9.22 18.03 -8.02
N ILE A 14 8.34 17.17 -8.53
CA ILE A 14 7.94 15.91 -7.90
C ILE A 14 9.14 14.97 -7.77
N ALA A 15 9.84 14.68 -8.87
CA ALA A 15 11.03 13.84 -8.87
C ALA A 15 12.12 14.39 -7.92
N ARG A 16 12.35 15.71 -7.92
CA ARG A 16 13.32 16.36 -7.02
C ARG A 16 12.90 16.29 -5.54
N ILE A 17 11.60 16.33 -5.23
CA ILE A 17 11.10 16.21 -3.86
C ILE A 17 11.20 14.75 -3.40
N ALA A 18 10.73 13.80 -4.20
CA ALA A 18 10.79 12.37 -3.91
C ALA A 18 12.23 11.91 -3.67
N TRP A 19 13.16 12.26 -4.57
CA TRP A 19 14.58 11.90 -4.45
C TRP A 19 15.24 12.43 -3.17
N LYS A 20 14.83 13.61 -2.70
CA LYS A 20 15.31 14.18 -1.42
C LYS A 20 14.67 13.52 -0.20
N LEU A 21 13.46 12.98 -0.32
CA LEU A 21 12.74 12.32 0.77
C LEU A 21 13.15 10.85 0.94
N CYS A 22 13.52 10.16 -0.13
CA CYS A 22 13.97 8.76 -0.10
C CYS A 22 15.47 8.57 0.22
N CYS A 23 16.23 9.66 0.41
CA CYS A 23 17.68 9.64 0.64
C CYS A 23 18.49 8.88 -0.44
N GLY A 24 17.98 8.79 -1.68
CA GLY A 24 18.64 8.12 -2.80
C GLY A 24 18.20 6.68 -3.09
N ASP A 25 17.20 6.15 -2.37
CA ASP A 25 16.55 4.89 -2.74
C ASP A 25 15.65 5.09 -3.99
N PRO A 26 15.93 4.43 -5.14
CA PRO A 26 15.19 4.63 -6.37
C PRO A 26 13.78 4.04 -6.34
N PHE A 27 13.58 2.88 -5.71
CA PHE A 27 12.25 2.25 -5.62
C PHE A 27 11.32 3.10 -4.75
N LEU A 28 11.83 3.54 -3.58
CA LEU A 28 11.10 4.44 -2.72
C LEU A 28 10.86 5.81 -3.39
N ALA A 29 11.76 6.28 -4.26
CA ALA A 29 11.52 7.49 -5.04
C ALA A 29 10.30 7.34 -5.96
N GLU A 30 10.17 6.23 -6.70
CA GLU A 30 9.04 5.98 -7.61
C GLU A 30 7.69 5.85 -6.86
N GLU A 31 7.69 5.17 -5.71
CA GLU A 31 6.51 5.07 -4.84
C GLU A 31 6.07 6.46 -4.33
N LEU A 32 7.01 7.30 -3.88
CA LEU A 32 6.70 8.66 -3.44
C LEU A 32 6.22 9.56 -4.58
N GLN A 33 6.79 9.43 -5.79
CA GLN A 33 6.29 10.16 -6.96
C GLN A 33 4.85 9.79 -7.28
N SER A 34 4.51 8.50 -7.22
CA SER A 34 3.16 7.98 -7.47
C SER A 34 2.13 8.55 -6.49
N GLU A 35 2.41 8.53 -5.18
CA GLU A 35 1.55 9.18 -4.16
C GLU A 35 1.41 10.69 -4.40
N MET A 36 2.47 11.36 -4.84
CA MET A 36 2.44 12.79 -5.16
C MET A 36 1.54 13.09 -6.37
N TYR A 37 1.63 12.33 -7.47
CA TYR A 37 0.74 12.50 -8.63
C TYR A 37 -0.73 12.24 -8.27
N ILE A 38 -1.02 11.17 -7.51
CA ILE A 38 -2.38 10.86 -7.02
C ILE A 38 -2.94 12.03 -6.19
N THR A 39 -2.13 12.64 -5.33
CA THR A 39 -2.53 13.82 -4.54
C THR A 39 -2.95 14.99 -5.44
N ILE A 40 -2.14 15.31 -6.45
CA ILE A 40 -2.41 16.43 -7.35
C ILE A 40 -3.67 16.17 -8.19
N LEU A 41 -3.84 14.97 -8.73
CA LEU A 41 -5.03 14.59 -9.51
C LEU A 41 -6.32 14.55 -8.68
N SER A 42 -6.24 14.13 -7.42
CA SER A 42 -7.40 14.07 -6.52
C SER A 42 -7.77 15.43 -5.91
N THR A 43 -6.94 16.46 -6.08
CA THR A 43 -7.21 17.81 -5.56
C THR A 43 -8.35 18.48 -6.35
N LYS A 44 -9.56 18.50 -5.78
CA LYS A 44 -10.78 19.06 -6.42
C LYS A 44 -10.77 20.59 -6.60
N THR A 45 -9.82 21.31 -5.99
CA THR A 45 -9.75 22.77 -6.03
C THR A 45 -8.66 23.24 -6.98
N VAL A 46 -9.01 24.06 -7.97
CA VAL A 46 -8.02 24.81 -8.77
C VAL A 46 -7.26 25.74 -7.84
N LYS A 47 -5.97 25.47 -7.64
CA LYS A 47 -5.06 26.27 -6.81
C LYS A 47 -3.71 26.40 -7.51
N ASP A 48 -2.86 27.27 -6.98
CA ASP A 48 -1.52 27.48 -7.55
C ASP A 48 -0.66 26.21 -7.45
N LYS A 49 0.26 26.05 -8.42
CA LYS A 49 1.26 24.98 -8.47
C LYS A 49 1.96 24.75 -7.11
N ALA A 50 2.29 25.85 -6.41
CA ALA A 50 2.94 25.83 -5.11
C ALA A 50 2.09 25.19 -4.00
N PHE A 51 0.76 25.34 -4.05
CA PHE A 51 -0.16 24.68 -3.12
C PHE A 51 -0.20 23.18 -3.36
N HIS A 52 -0.42 22.75 -4.60
CA HIS A 52 -0.44 21.33 -4.99
C HIS A 52 0.88 20.62 -4.64
N LEU A 53 2.04 21.24 -4.91
CA LEU A 53 3.35 20.70 -4.52
C LEU A 53 3.54 20.62 -3.00
N LYS A 54 2.99 21.56 -2.22
CA LYS A 54 3.02 21.53 -0.75
C LYS A 54 2.18 20.38 -0.22
N GLU A 55 0.97 20.19 -0.75
CA GLU A 55 0.04 19.12 -0.37
C GLU A 55 0.61 17.74 -0.71
N ALA A 56 1.10 17.55 -1.95
CA ALA A 56 1.78 16.33 -2.39
C ALA A 56 3.01 16.01 -1.52
N LYS A 57 3.82 17.02 -1.15
CA LYS A 57 4.96 16.83 -0.23
C LYS A 57 4.50 16.37 1.16
N CYS A 58 3.43 16.94 1.71
CA CYS A 58 2.87 16.48 2.98
C CYS A 58 2.41 15.02 2.90
N ARG A 59 1.70 14.66 1.82
CA ARG A 59 1.26 13.28 1.59
C ARG A 59 2.43 12.30 1.52
N ALA A 60 3.51 12.63 0.79
CA ALA A 60 4.72 11.83 0.71
C ALA A 60 5.39 11.62 2.10
N ILE A 61 5.42 12.65 2.94
CA ILE A 61 5.93 12.55 4.32
C ILE A 61 5.04 11.65 5.18
N ASP A 62 3.72 11.74 5.05
CA ASP A 62 2.78 10.91 5.81
C ASP A 62 2.77 9.44 5.34
N TYR A 63 2.99 9.20 4.04
CA TYR A 63 3.28 7.86 3.50
C TYR A 63 4.54 7.28 4.17
N LEU A 64 5.66 8.01 4.22
CA LEU A 64 6.88 7.56 4.92
C LEU A 64 6.65 7.28 6.41
N ARG A 65 5.85 8.11 7.08
CA ARG A 65 5.45 7.90 8.50
C ARG A 65 4.55 6.68 8.70
N SER A 66 3.70 6.36 7.72
CA SER A 66 2.87 5.16 7.73
C SER A 66 3.73 3.91 7.51
N ARG A 67 4.53 3.92 6.42
CA ARG A 67 5.49 2.87 6.08
C ARG A 67 6.43 2.54 7.24
N ARG A 68 7.04 3.56 7.88
CA ARG A 68 7.91 3.35 9.05
C ARG A 68 7.18 2.70 10.24
N ARG A 69 5.89 3.01 10.47
CA ARG A 69 5.10 2.35 11.51
C ARG A 69 4.83 0.89 11.17
N ASN A 70 4.47 0.58 9.93
CA ASN A 70 4.27 -0.78 9.46
C ASN A 70 5.56 -1.62 9.56
N TYR A 71 6.73 -1.05 9.22
CA TYR A 71 8.02 -1.73 9.44
C TYR A 71 8.48 -1.75 10.92
N SER A 72 7.93 -0.90 11.81
CA SER A 72 8.20 -1.04 13.26
C SER A 72 7.41 -2.19 13.91
N TYR A 73 6.44 -2.76 13.20
CA TYR A 73 5.86 -4.07 13.52
C TYR A 73 6.73 -5.24 13.01
N ALA A 74 8.05 -5.06 12.86
CA ALA A 74 9.01 -6.14 12.60
C ALA A 74 9.03 -7.28 13.66
N SER A 75 8.19 -7.20 14.70
CA SER A 75 7.95 -8.25 15.69
C SER A 75 6.56 -8.91 15.63
N VAL A 76 5.58 -8.40 14.86
CA VAL A 76 4.20 -8.95 14.85
C VAL A 76 3.58 -8.86 13.45
N PHE A 77 3.06 -9.99 12.96
CA PHE A 77 2.49 -10.22 11.61
C PHE A 77 3.50 -10.21 10.45
N LYS A 78 4.11 -11.38 10.24
CA LYS A 78 4.44 -11.82 8.88
C LYS A 78 3.13 -11.87 8.07
N HIS A 79 3.06 -11.15 6.96
CA HIS A 79 2.05 -11.42 5.94
C HIS A 79 2.30 -12.82 5.38
N ILE A 80 1.49 -13.79 5.81
CA ILE A 80 1.30 -15.05 5.09
C ILE A 80 0.35 -14.71 3.93
N SER A 81 0.66 -15.13 2.70
CA SER A 81 -0.27 -14.96 1.56
C SER A 81 -1.51 -15.83 1.79
N LEU A 82 -2.67 -15.44 1.26
CA LEU A 82 -3.88 -16.27 1.34
C LEU A 82 -3.64 -17.67 0.75
N GLU A 83 -2.84 -17.76 -0.31
CA GLU A 83 -2.38 -19.02 -0.92
C GLU A 83 -1.61 -19.90 0.08
N ALA A 84 -0.68 -19.31 0.85
CA ALA A 84 0.07 -20.02 1.89
C ALA A 84 -0.76 -20.30 3.17
N MET A 85 -1.93 -19.66 3.34
CA MET A 85 -2.90 -20.03 4.38
C MET A 85 -3.73 -21.24 3.95
N ASP A 86 -4.15 -21.30 2.68
CA ASP A 86 -4.87 -22.43 2.09
C ASP A 86 -4.00 -23.70 2.08
N GLU A 87 -2.72 -23.59 1.68
CA GLU A 87 -1.76 -24.71 1.70
C GLU A 87 -1.45 -25.22 3.12
N ALA A 88 -1.55 -24.37 4.15
CA ALA A 88 -1.20 -24.70 5.53
C ALA A 88 -2.41 -24.93 6.45
N GLY A 89 -3.64 -24.73 5.96
CA GLY A 89 -4.89 -24.95 6.70
C GLY A 89 -5.17 -23.95 7.83
N PHE A 90 -4.63 -22.74 7.77
CA PHE A 90 -4.83 -21.72 8.82
C PHE A 90 -6.02 -20.81 8.50
N GLN A 91 -6.81 -20.47 9.53
CA GLN A 91 -7.86 -19.45 9.43
C GLN A 91 -7.48 -18.23 10.28
N ILE A 92 -7.65 -17.02 9.71
CA ILE A 92 -7.52 -15.75 10.43
C ILE A 92 -8.86 -15.03 10.36
N ASP A 93 -9.34 -14.49 11.48
CA ASP A 93 -10.56 -13.68 11.54
C ASP A 93 -10.33 -12.20 11.17
N THR A 94 -11.40 -11.42 11.13
CA THR A 94 -11.33 -9.97 10.83
C THR A 94 -10.65 -9.14 11.92
N ASP A 95 -10.47 -9.69 13.12
CA ASP A 95 -9.83 -9.04 14.27
C ASP A 95 -8.34 -9.42 14.41
N GLY A 96 -7.85 -10.33 13.55
CA GLY A 96 -6.45 -10.75 13.46
C GLY A 96 -6.07 -11.98 14.29
N ASN A 97 -7.04 -12.71 14.85
CA ASN A 97 -6.77 -13.93 15.60
C ASN A 97 -6.45 -15.10 14.66
N LEU A 98 -5.36 -15.82 14.94
CA LEU A 98 -4.92 -17.00 14.19
C LEU A 98 -5.46 -18.28 14.84
N TYR A 99 -6.22 -19.07 14.07
CA TYR A 99 -6.75 -20.36 14.47
C TYR A 99 -5.97 -21.50 13.79
N TYR A 100 -5.44 -22.40 14.60
CA TYR A 100 -4.83 -23.66 14.13
C TYR A 100 -5.94 -24.64 13.74
N PRO A 101 -5.77 -25.41 12.65
CA PRO A 101 -6.72 -26.46 12.29
C PRO A 101 -6.66 -27.58 13.31
N ASP A 102 -7.74 -27.74 14.06
CA ASP A 102 -8.00 -28.87 14.93
C ASP A 102 -8.25 -30.17 14.14
N GLU A 103 -8.50 -31.27 14.84
CA GLU A 103 -8.74 -32.56 14.19
C GLU A 103 -10.14 -32.73 13.57
N GLN A 104 -11.13 -31.89 13.93
CA GLN A 104 -12.44 -31.84 13.28
C GLN A 104 -12.42 -31.02 11.99
N SER A 105 -11.79 -29.84 11.97
CA SER A 105 -11.73 -29.00 10.76
C SER A 105 -11.01 -29.69 9.59
N LYS A 106 -10.01 -30.55 9.86
CA LYS A 106 -9.35 -31.40 8.85
C LYS A 106 -10.28 -32.35 8.07
N LYS A 107 -11.40 -32.79 8.67
CA LYS A 107 -12.37 -33.67 7.98
C LYS A 107 -13.14 -32.97 6.86
N TYR A 108 -13.36 -31.65 6.99
CA TYR A 108 -14.15 -30.89 6.02
C TYR A 108 -13.35 -30.38 4.82
N MET A 109 -12.01 -30.30 4.94
CA MET A 109 -11.14 -29.97 3.79
C MET A 109 -10.90 -31.16 2.86
N THR A 110 -10.91 -32.39 3.38
CA THR A 110 -10.70 -33.61 2.55
C THR A 110 -11.97 -34.12 1.85
N SER A 111 -13.16 -33.64 2.22
CA SER A 111 -14.43 -34.14 1.65
C SER A 111 -14.84 -33.51 0.32
N ASN A 112 -14.25 -32.39 -0.09
CA ASN A 112 -14.68 -31.64 -1.30
C ASN A 112 -13.83 -31.89 -2.56
N PHE A 113 -12.86 -32.81 -2.50
CA PHE A 113 -11.91 -33.07 -3.59
C PHE A 113 -12.04 -34.45 -4.26
N ASN A 114 -13.19 -35.11 -4.13
CA ASN A 114 -13.42 -36.45 -4.72
C ASN A 114 -14.74 -36.61 -5.50
N ASP A 115 -15.41 -35.51 -5.88
CA ASP A 115 -16.57 -35.52 -6.78
C ASP A 115 -16.32 -34.67 -8.03
N LYS A 116 -15.46 -35.19 -8.91
CA LYS A 116 -15.41 -35.04 -10.40
C LYS A 116 -14.01 -35.36 -10.93
N PHE A 117 -13.77 -36.63 -11.27
CA PHE A 117 -13.38 -37.07 -12.61
C PHE A 117 -13.52 -38.60 -12.71
#